data_AF-A0A238JYF6-F1
#
_entry.id   AF-A0A238JYF6-F1
#
_cell.length_a   1.000
_cell.length_b   1.000
_cell.length_c   1.000
_cell.angle_alpha   90.00
_cell.angle_beta   90.00
_cell.angle_gamma   90.00
#
_symmetry.space_group_name_H-M   'P 1'
#
loop_
_entity.id
_entity.type
_entity.pdbx_description
1 polymer ?
#
loop_
_entity_poly.entity_id
_entity_poly.type
_entity_poly.pdbx_seq_one_letter_code
_entity_poly.pdbx_strand_id
1 'polypeptide(L)'
;MKQEKSIGTELKALREEAGRSIRQMADALQMSSSSSYNHYETRYKKDYLPQDLTLKIASILSEYGIDKSRVLNLGSLPQHDPNQENHGFQEGKSPRIDVSVLLDEPNPPANLPGDGTNTVKLAIVGSQIQIAATVDAEGFDELIRRLELARQMIE
;
A
#
# COMPACT_ATOMS: atom_id res chain seq x y z
N MET A 1 -6.59 -31.33 12.00
CA MET A 1 -5.57 -30.41 11.43
C MET A 1 -6.31 -29.33 10.66
N LYS A 2 -6.41 -28.10 11.19
CA LYS A 2 -6.95 -26.97 10.43
C LYS A 2 -5.88 -26.57 9.42
N GLN A 3 -6.06 -26.88 8.14
CA GLN A 3 -5.24 -26.24 7.11
C GLN A 3 -5.64 -24.76 7.10
N GLU A 4 -4.70 -23.88 7.44
CA GLU A 4 -4.85 -22.45 7.15
C GLU A 4 -5.05 -22.32 5.65
N LYS A 5 -6.27 -21.94 5.25
CA LYS A 5 -6.68 -21.86 3.86
C LYS A 5 -5.97 -20.66 3.23
N SER A 6 -4.83 -20.90 2.60
CA SER A 6 -4.09 -19.84 1.90
C SER A 6 -4.85 -19.42 0.64
N ILE A 7 -4.71 -18.15 0.25
CA ILE A 7 -5.34 -17.63 -0.97
C ILE A 7 -4.88 -18.33 -2.23
N GLY A 8 -3.63 -18.82 -2.26
CA GLY A 8 -3.16 -19.67 -3.37
C GLY A 8 -3.97 -20.96 -3.49
N THR A 9 -4.35 -21.58 -2.36
CA THR A 9 -5.19 -22.77 -2.34
C THR A 9 -6.61 -22.46 -2.83
N GLU A 10 -7.13 -21.28 -2.51
CA GLU A 10 -8.45 -20.85 -2.97
C GLU A 10 -8.47 -20.50 -4.47
N LEU A 11 -7.44 -19.81 -4.96
CA LEU A 11 -7.25 -19.56 -6.39
C LEU A 11 -7.18 -20.87 -7.18
N LYS A 12 -6.43 -21.85 -6.67
CA LYS A 12 -6.34 -23.18 -7.26
C LYS A 12 -7.70 -23.85 -7.37
N ALA A 13 -8.52 -23.77 -6.32
CA ALA A 13 -9.86 -24.34 -6.31
C ALA A 13 -10.75 -23.70 -7.38
N LEU A 14 -10.72 -22.37 -7.52
CA LEU A 14 -11.48 -21.65 -8.56
C LEU A 14 -11.04 -22.05 -9.97
N ARG A 15 -9.74 -22.22 -10.21
CA ARG A 15 -9.21 -22.69 -11.50
C ARG A 15 -9.69 -24.11 -11.81
N GLU A 16 -9.64 -25.01 -10.83
CA GLU A 16 -10.08 -26.40 -10.98
C GLU A 16 -11.59 -26.49 -11.20
N GLU A 17 -12.38 -25.68 -10.50
CA GLU A 17 -13.82 -25.52 -10.71
C GLU A 17 -14.15 -25.07 -12.14
N ALA A 18 -13.34 -24.16 -12.70
CA ALA A 18 -13.45 -23.73 -14.11
C ALA A 18 -12.91 -24.76 -15.13
N GLY A 19 -12.36 -25.90 -14.69
CA GLY A 19 -11.78 -26.92 -15.57
C GLY A 19 -10.55 -26.44 -16.35
N ARG A 20 -9.81 -25.44 -15.85
CA ARG A 20 -8.65 -24.86 -16.54
C ARG A 20 -7.33 -25.41 -16.03
N SER A 21 -6.39 -25.64 -16.93
CA SER A 21 -5.00 -26.00 -16.58
C SER A 21 -4.18 -24.75 -16.24
N ILE A 22 -3.08 -24.94 -15.51
CA ILE A 22 -2.09 -23.89 -15.21
C ILE A 22 -1.54 -23.28 -16.52
N ARG A 23 -1.32 -24.09 -17.56
CA ARG A 23 -0.88 -23.62 -18.88
C ARG A 23 -1.90 -22.68 -19.51
N GLN A 24 -3.16 -23.10 -19.59
CA GLN A 24 -4.23 -22.30 -20.17
C GLN A 24 -4.43 -20.97 -19.43
N MET A 25 -4.33 -20.97 -18.10
CA MET A 25 -4.40 -19.73 -17.32
C MET A 25 -3.21 -18.81 -17.59
N ALA A 26 -1.99 -19.35 -17.65
CA ALA A 26 -0.80 -18.56 -17.98
C ALA A 26 -0.88 -17.97 -19.38
N ASP A 27 -1.35 -18.74 -20.37
CA ASP A 27 -1.52 -18.29 -21.74
C ASP A 27 -2.57 -17.17 -21.84
N ALA A 28 -3.72 -17.34 -21.17
CA ALA A 28 -4.79 -16.33 -21.13
C ALA A 28 -4.36 -15.04 -20.42
N LEU A 29 -3.48 -15.14 -19.43
CA LEU A 29 -2.90 -14.00 -18.71
C LEU A 29 -1.68 -13.40 -19.45
N GLN A 30 -1.32 -13.92 -20.62
CA GLN A 30 -0.14 -13.52 -21.40
C GLN A 30 1.16 -13.58 -20.59
N MET A 31 1.26 -14.56 -19.68
CA MET A 31 2.46 -14.80 -18.89
C MET A 31 3.46 -15.62 -19.69
N SER A 32 4.76 -15.30 -19.54
CA SER A 32 5.84 -15.96 -20.26
C SER A 32 6.04 -17.44 -19.91
N SER A 33 5.53 -17.89 -18.76
CA SER A 33 5.64 -19.28 -18.33
C SER A 33 4.51 -19.70 -17.40
N SER A 34 4.12 -20.98 -17.49
CA SER A 34 3.17 -21.61 -16.56
C SER A 34 3.67 -21.59 -15.11
N SER A 35 5.00 -21.53 -14.92
CA SER A 35 5.62 -21.38 -13.59
C SER A 35 5.28 -20.05 -12.93
N SER A 36 5.16 -18.97 -13.72
CA SER A 36 4.80 -17.65 -13.22
C SER A 36 3.38 -17.63 -12.63
N TYR A 37 2.44 -18.31 -13.30
CA TYR A 37 1.10 -18.48 -12.77
C TYR A 37 1.08 -19.43 -11.55
N ASN A 38 1.78 -20.57 -11.62
CA ASN A 38 1.85 -21.55 -10.54
C ASN A 38 2.42 -20.99 -9.22
N HIS A 39 3.25 -19.94 -9.28
CA HIS A 39 3.71 -19.22 -8.10
C HIS A 39 2.54 -18.73 -7.23
N TYR A 40 1.50 -18.17 -7.85
CA TYR A 40 0.34 -17.62 -7.15
C TYR A 40 -0.51 -18.69 -6.46
N GLU A 41 -0.53 -19.92 -6.97
CA GLU A 41 -1.27 -21.03 -6.36
C GLU A 41 -0.50 -21.74 -5.24
N THR A 42 0.84 -21.74 -5.28
CA THR A 42 1.65 -22.64 -4.43
C THR A 42 2.61 -21.95 -3.46
N ARG A 43 3.27 -20.86 -3.89
CA ARG A 43 4.36 -20.22 -3.13
C ARG A 43 4.05 -18.80 -2.72
N TYR A 44 2.85 -18.33 -3.02
CA TYR A 44 2.42 -16.98 -2.70
C TYR A 44 2.12 -16.87 -1.20
N LYS A 45 2.84 -15.97 -0.53
CA LYS A 45 2.80 -15.83 0.94
C LYS A 45 1.92 -14.68 1.43
N LYS A 46 1.38 -13.86 0.52
CA LYS A 46 0.57 -12.71 0.92
C LYS A 46 -0.88 -13.13 1.11
N ASP A 47 -1.56 -12.40 1.99
CA ASP A 47 -2.97 -12.58 2.33
C ASP A 47 -3.92 -11.91 1.34
N TYR A 48 -3.45 -11.50 0.17
CA TYR A 48 -4.27 -10.96 -0.92
C TYR A 48 -3.49 -11.01 -2.23
N LEU A 49 -4.17 -11.32 -3.33
CA LEU A 49 -3.59 -11.28 -4.68
C LEU A 49 -3.41 -9.84 -5.16
N PRO A 50 -2.47 -9.59 -6.10
CA PRO A 50 -2.37 -8.29 -6.75
C PRO A 50 -3.69 -7.95 -7.45
N GLN A 51 -4.17 -6.71 -7.29
CA GLN A 51 -5.49 -6.30 -7.80
C GLN A 51 -5.59 -6.44 -9.32
N ASP A 52 -4.55 -6.03 -10.07
CA ASP A 52 -4.50 -6.17 -11.53
C ASP A 52 -4.58 -7.64 -11.97
N LEU A 53 -3.88 -8.54 -11.28
CA LEU A 53 -3.95 -9.97 -11.55
C LEU A 53 -5.36 -10.51 -11.28
N THR A 54 -5.96 -10.10 -10.18
CA THR A 54 -7.29 -10.55 -9.76
C THR A 54 -8.37 -10.13 -10.77
N LEU A 55 -8.30 -8.90 -11.28
CA LEU A 55 -9.22 -8.41 -12.32
C LEU A 55 -9.13 -9.23 -13.60
N LYS A 56 -7.90 -9.53 -14.04
CA LYS A 56 -7.67 -10.35 -15.25
C LYS A 56 -8.18 -11.78 -15.06
N ILE A 57 -7.88 -12.41 -13.93
CA ILE A 57 -8.37 -13.76 -13.60
C ILE A 57 -9.90 -13.76 -13.50
N ALA A 58 -10.51 -12.75 -12.88
CA ALA A 58 -11.96 -12.65 -12.77
C ALA A 58 -12.63 -12.56 -14.14
N SER A 59 -12.04 -11.79 -15.06
CA SER A 59 -12.53 -11.74 -16.45
C SER A 59 -12.47 -13.12 -17.10
N ILE A 60 -11.32 -13.79 -17.04
CA ILE A 60 -11.11 -15.11 -17.67
C ILE A 60 -12.04 -16.17 -17.07
N LEU A 61 -12.06 -16.32 -15.75
CA LEU A 61 -12.84 -17.37 -15.09
C LEU A 61 -14.35 -17.15 -15.20
N SER A 62 -14.81 -15.91 -15.35
CA SER A 62 -16.23 -15.62 -15.56
C SER A 62 -16.78 -16.13 -16.87
N GLU A 63 -15.95 -16.24 -17.90
CA GLU A 63 -16.32 -16.88 -19.18
C GLU A 63 -16.61 -18.38 -19.00
N TYR A 64 -16.14 -18.97 -17.90
CA TYR A 64 -16.33 -20.38 -17.54
C TYR A 64 -17.34 -20.59 -16.42
N GLY A 65 -18.17 -19.58 -16.11
CA GLY A 65 -19.26 -19.69 -15.15
C GLY A 65 -18.85 -19.49 -13.68
N ILE A 66 -17.60 -19.05 -13.42
CA ILE A 66 -17.18 -18.67 -12.06
C ILE A 66 -17.64 -17.25 -11.77
N ASP A 67 -18.26 -17.04 -10.60
CA ASP A 67 -18.66 -15.70 -10.17
C ASP A 67 -17.43 -14.79 -10.00
N LYS A 68 -17.46 -13.64 -10.70
CA LYS A 68 -16.42 -12.60 -10.62
C LYS A 68 -16.20 -12.16 -9.18
N SER A 69 -17.27 -12.04 -8.40
CA SER A 69 -17.22 -11.58 -7.01
C SER A 69 -16.33 -12.48 -6.15
N ARG A 70 -16.40 -13.81 -6.37
CA ARG A 70 -15.57 -14.79 -5.65
C ARG A 70 -14.08 -14.60 -5.95
N VAL A 71 -13.74 -14.32 -7.21
CA VAL A 71 -12.34 -14.07 -7.60
C VAL A 71 -11.86 -12.74 -7.04
N LEU A 72 -12.67 -11.68 -7.13
CA LEU A 72 -12.32 -10.33 -6.65
C LEU A 72 -12.07 -10.29 -5.14
N ASN A 73 -12.77 -11.11 -4.37
CA ASN A 73 -12.54 -11.24 -2.93
C ASN A 73 -11.12 -11.71 -2.59
N LEU A 74 -10.44 -12.44 -3.50
CA LEU A 74 -9.04 -12.86 -3.30
C LEU A 74 -8.03 -11.72 -3.39
N GLY A 75 -8.39 -10.63 -4.07
CA GLY A 75 -7.56 -9.42 -4.19
C GLY A 75 -7.95 -8.30 -3.22
N SER A 76 -9.02 -8.50 -2.46
CA SER A 76 -9.45 -7.54 -1.45
C SER A 76 -8.53 -7.62 -0.24
N LEU A 77 -8.12 -6.47 0.31
CA LEU A 77 -7.39 -6.45 1.56
C LEU A 77 -8.23 -7.13 2.64
N PRO A 78 -7.62 -7.92 3.55
CA PRO A 78 -8.34 -8.39 4.72
C PRO A 78 -8.93 -7.16 5.40
N GLN A 79 -10.24 -7.19 5.64
CA GLN A 79 -10.92 -6.14 6.39
C GLN A 79 -10.12 -5.95 7.68
N HIS A 80 -9.53 -4.77 7.84
CA HIS A 80 -8.70 -4.42 8.98
C HIS A 80 -9.44 -4.81 10.26
N ASP A 81 -8.96 -5.84 10.95
CA ASP A 81 -9.45 -6.15 12.28
C ASP A 81 -9.02 -4.97 13.16
N PRO A 82 -9.95 -4.17 13.71
CA PRO A 82 -9.60 -3.02 14.53
C PRO A 82 -8.86 -3.42 15.82
N ASN A 83 -8.77 -4.73 16.14
CA ASN A 83 -7.97 -5.27 17.23
C ASN A 83 -6.60 -5.84 16.81
N GLN A 84 -6.22 -5.81 15.52
CA GLN A 84 -4.84 -6.10 15.12
C GLN A 84 -3.97 -4.86 15.32
N GLU A 85 -3.08 -4.94 16.32
CA GLU A 85 -2.07 -3.93 16.61
C GLU A 85 -1.35 -3.51 15.32
N ASN A 86 -1.39 -2.21 15.03
CA ASN A 86 -0.77 -1.54 13.89
C ASN A 86 0.63 -2.10 13.60
N HIS A 87 0.74 -3.05 12.69
CA HIS A 87 2.03 -3.38 12.08
C HIS A 87 2.32 -2.25 11.10
N GLY A 88 3.06 -1.26 11.60
CA GLY A 88 3.46 -0.08 10.86
C GLY A 88 4.09 -0.42 9.50
N PHE A 89 4.08 0.58 8.62
CA PHE A 89 4.77 0.56 7.33
C PHE A 89 6.11 -0.18 7.43
N GLN A 90 6.25 -1.32 6.75
CA GLN A 90 7.56 -1.95 6.61
C GLN A 90 8.44 -1.01 5.78
N GLU A 91 9.58 -0.62 6.33
CA GLU A 91 10.63 0.18 5.68
C GLU A 91 11.20 -0.56 4.45
N GLY A 92 10.43 -0.61 3.37
CA GLY A 92 10.89 -0.97 2.05
C GLY A 92 11.27 0.29 1.30
N LYS A 93 12.58 0.46 1.06
CA LYS A 93 13.23 1.46 0.17
C LYS A 93 12.24 2.40 -0.52
N SER A 94 11.92 3.53 0.12
CA SER A 94 11.10 4.57 -0.50
C SER A 94 11.67 4.87 -1.87
N PRO A 95 10.85 4.93 -2.95
CA PRO A 95 11.33 5.43 -4.22
C PRO A 95 11.84 6.85 -3.99
N ARG A 96 13.17 7.02 -4.03
CA ARG A 96 13.80 8.32 -3.98
C ARG A 96 13.53 8.95 -5.33
N ILE A 97 12.57 9.87 -5.38
CA ILE A 97 12.47 10.79 -6.51
C ILE A 97 13.71 11.67 -6.40
N ASP A 98 14.60 11.56 -7.38
CA ASP A 98 15.79 12.38 -7.47
C ASP A 98 15.38 13.79 -7.93
N VAL A 99 15.02 14.63 -6.97
CA VAL A 99 14.63 16.04 -7.19
C VAL A 99 15.82 16.93 -7.55
N SER A 100 17.05 16.38 -7.60
CA SER A 100 18.27 17.12 -7.98
C SER A 100 18.21 17.67 -9.41
N VAL A 101 17.33 17.14 -10.26
CA VAL A 101 17.16 17.59 -11.65
C VAL A 101 16.20 18.79 -11.76
N LEU A 102 15.50 19.15 -10.68
CA LEU A 102 14.40 20.13 -10.70
C LEU A 102 14.73 21.48 -10.04
N LEU A 103 15.90 21.66 -9.42
CA LEU A 103 16.22 22.86 -8.65
C LEU A 103 17.60 23.41 -9.02
N ASP A 104 17.63 24.27 -10.04
CA ASP A 104 18.74 25.18 -10.31
C ASP A 104 18.45 26.49 -9.56
N GLU A 105 18.56 26.47 -8.23
CA GLU A 105 18.46 27.66 -7.36
C GLU A 105 19.40 27.55 -6.14
N PRO A 106 19.91 28.67 -5.62
CA PRO A 106 21.04 28.71 -4.70
C PRO A 106 20.72 28.05 -3.35
N ASN A 107 21.61 27.13 -2.99
CA ASN A 107 21.63 26.32 -1.78
C ASN A 107 21.12 27.08 -0.52
N PRO A 108 20.03 26.64 0.14
CA PRO A 108 19.59 27.25 1.40
C PRO A 108 20.65 27.02 2.50
N PRO A 109 20.71 27.89 3.52
CA PRO A 109 21.76 27.82 4.53
C PRO A 109 21.73 26.47 5.27
N ALA A 110 22.93 25.93 5.51
CA ALA A 110 23.13 24.64 6.15
C ALA A 110 22.42 24.56 7.51
N ASN A 111 21.71 23.45 7.73
CA ASN A 111 21.02 23.13 8.98
C ASN A 111 22.00 23.18 10.17
N LEU A 112 21.65 23.97 11.20
CA LEU A 112 22.40 24.02 12.45
C LEU A 112 22.18 22.72 13.25
N PRO A 113 23.25 22.08 13.77
CA PRO A 113 23.12 20.87 14.56
C PRO A 113 22.56 21.19 15.95
N GLY A 114 21.42 20.56 16.31
CA GLY A 114 20.85 20.61 17.66
C GLY A 114 19.37 21.00 17.75
N ASP A 115 18.70 21.32 16.64
CA ASP A 115 17.31 21.75 16.69
C ASP A 115 16.33 20.58 16.50
N GLY A 116 15.60 20.23 17.56
CA GLY A 116 14.62 19.13 17.60
C GLY A 116 13.34 19.38 16.80
N THR A 117 13.23 20.51 16.09
CA THR A 117 12.03 20.91 15.34
C THR A 117 12.11 20.62 13.84
N ASN A 118 13.09 19.82 13.40
CA ASN A 118 13.37 19.55 11.98
C ASN A 118 12.36 18.66 11.23
N THR A 119 11.21 18.30 11.82
CA THR A 119 10.22 17.41 11.19
C THR A 119 8.90 18.05 10.81
N VAL A 120 8.67 19.33 11.15
CA VAL A 120 7.38 19.99 10.91
C VAL A 120 7.49 20.96 9.73
N LYS A 121 6.97 20.56 8.57
CA LYS A 121 6.79 21.47 7.44
C LYS A 121 5.37 22.05 7.48
N LEU A 122 5.28 23.37 7.63
CA LEU A 122 4.04 24.12 7.61
C LEU A 122 3.89 24.77 6.22
N ALA A 123 2.76 24.54 5.56
CA ALA A 123 2.43 25.17 4.28
C ALA A 123 1.07 25.87 4.37
N ILE A 124 0.98 27.08 3.82
CA ILE A 124 -0.28 27.81 3.68
C ILE A 124 -0.84 27.51 2.30
N VAL A 125 -2.02 26.89 2.24
CA VAL A 125 -2.70 26.53 0.99
C VAL A 125 -4.09 27.17 1.00
N GLY A 126 -4.23 28.28 0.26
CA GLY A 126 -5.46 29.08 0.27
C GLY A 126 -5.70 29.71 1.65
N SER A 127 -6.86 29.44 2.26
CA SER A 127 -7.20 29.88 3.62
C SER A 127 -6.92 28.83 4.70
N GLN A 128 -6.18 27.76 4.37
CA GLN A 128 -5.91 26.63 5.27
C GLN A 128 -4.41 26.46 5.48
N ILE A 129 -4.03 25.97 6.66
CA ILE A 129 -2.66 25.59 6.98
C ILE A 129 -2.59 24.06 6.93
N GLN A 130 -1.72 23.53 6.07
CA GLN A 130 -1.38 22.11 6.02
C GLN A 130 -0.09 21.86 6.80
N ILE A 131 -0.12 20.83 7.63
CA ILE A 131 1.02 20.40 8.45
C ILE A 131 1.48 19.05 7.90
N ALA A 132 2.68 19.01 7.33
CA ALA A 132 3.34 17.78 6.92
C ALA A 132 4.44 17.48 7.94
N ALA A 133 4.10 16.64 8.93
CA ALA A 133 5.01 16.23 9.98
C ALA A 133 4.75 14.78 10.41
N THR A 134 5.82 14.03 10.66
CA THR A 134 5.79 12.89 11.60
C THR A 134 6.10 13.45 12.97
N VAL A 135 5.07 13.71 13.75
CA VAL A 135 5.16 14.08 15.16
C VAL A 135 4.51 12.98 15.98
N ASP A 136 5.18 12.58 17.05
CA ASP A 136 4.54 11.83 18.12
C ASP A 136 3.52 12.73 18.84
N ALA A 137 2.69 12.14 19.69
CA ALA A 137 1.61 12.86 20.38
C ALA A 137 2.16 14.05 21.18
N GLU A 138 3.32 13.90 21.82
CA GLU A 138 3.98 14.95 22.60
C GLU A 138 4.44 16.13 21.72
N GLY A 139 5.02 15.85 20.55
CA GLY A 139 5.42 16.89 19.61
C GLY A 139 4.25 17.67 19.02
N PHE A 140 3.09 17.04 18.86
CA PHE A 140 1.87 17.71 18.38
C PHE A 140 1.28 18.66 19.42
N ASP A 141 1.25 18.25 20.70
CA ASP A 141 0.75 19.09 21.80
C ASP A 141 1.62 20.34 22.00
N GLU A 142 2.95 20.21 21.89
CA GLU A 142 3.86 21.35 21.96
C GLU A 142 3.70 22.32 20.78
N LEU A 143 3.40 21.81 19.58
CA LEU A 143 3.08 22.65 18.43
C LEU A 143 1.80 23.47 18.65
N ILE A 144 0.74 22.82 19.16
CA ILE A 144 -0.52 23.50 19.50
C ILE A 144 -0.26 24.63 20.49
N ARG A 145 0.46 24.35 21.58
CA ARG A 145 0.79 25.32 22.62
C ARG A 145 1.51 26.55 22.05
N ARG A 146 2.45 26.35 21.12
CA ARG A 146 3.18 27.46 20.48
C ARG A 146 2.31 28.30 19.55
N LEU A 147 1.41 27.66 18.81
CA LEU A 147 0.46 28.39 17.96
C LEU A 147 -0.53 29.23 18.78
N GLU A 148 -0.96 28.73 19.93
CA GLU A 148 -1.81 29.50 20.86
C GLU A 148 -1.07 30.72 21.43
N LEU A 149 0.19 30.56 21.82
CA LEU A 149 1.04 31.69 22.26
C LEU A 149 1.24 32.71 21.13
N ALA A 150 1.52 32.26 19.91
CA ALA A 150 1.68 33.14 18.76
C ALA A 150 0.39 33.91 18.44
N ARG A 151 -0.79 33.29 18.59
CA ARG A 151 -2.09 33.96 18.44
C ARG A 151 -2.27 35.07 19.48
N GLN A 152 -1.91 34.82 20.74
CA GLN A 152 -1.99 35.84 21.80
C GLN A 152 -1.06 37.03 21.57
N MET A 153 -0.01 36.88 20.76
CA MET A 153 0.90 37.99 20.40
C MET A 153 0.40 38.83 19.23
N ILE A 154 -0.61 38.36 18.49
CA ILE A 154 -1.17 39.03 17.31
C ILE A 154 -2.51 39.74 17.64
N GLU A 155 -3.16 39.38 18.76
CA GLU A 155 -4.26 40.14 19.39
C GLU A 155 -3.71 41.31 20.24
#